data_AF-A0AA35KN04-F1
#
_entry.id   AF-A0AA35KN04-F1
#
_cell.length_a   1.000
_cell.length_b   1.000
_cell.length_c   1.000
_cell.angle_alpha   90.00
_cell.angle_beta   90.00
_cell.angle_gamma   90.00
#
_symmetry.space_group_name_H-M   'P 1'
#
loop_
_entity.id
_entity.type
_entity.pdbx_description
1 polymer ?
#
loop_
_entity_poly.entity_id
_entity_poly.type
_entity_poly.pdbx_seq_one_letter_code
_entity_poly.pdbx_strand_id
1 'polypeptide(L)'
;MERAFARFAKTQVDASEIEKLKDIFGRMIFSLEEKSMAKVPYPLAVKEAEKQVEKEMAQLKAAPACIPPCGFQKEARQYRCSSCTMVDCSLPIDCPIQDVHKSEGDVTLLSCGVKFEIPEDATFRWKFVKEIRTNKVFLFQDLNFGFNPSLLIRPTLGSHHGTFACQIAGEDGVLVRKFFYLNVTEKRLHLEKELQEMFKAILNPPPMVEVAGETWGEEVQTNLTESEMPSLEEILSGPDFLHKKVVVFLIVGIAMLSTLATMIAMTIYRWATDIKLQRIQEEARTSPRERNKGAAWLARAERTRDRARERTLPCRDVHSEGPKMKEEVEKAVWFISRVMDRDRKLEKEKVERFRESLATILCERYKDHWYPEKPCKGQAYRCIRINRQYTKDDAILKACMESGLDYSELTLKGEITIWIDPGEVSCRSPIATERRLPFGSRTHKAQCSATSL
;
A
#
# COMPACT_ATOMS: atom_id res chain seq x y z
N MET A 1 19.30 -8.51 -68.05
CA MET A 1 18.57 -8.64 -66.77
C MET A 1 19.12 -7.74 -65.68
N GLU A 2 20.44 -7.71 -65.42
CA GLU A 2 21.04 -6.89 -64.34
C GLU A 2 20.52 -5.44 -64.29
N ARG A 3 20.55 -4.73 -65.42
CA ARG A 3 20.10 -3.33 -65.47
C ARG A 3 18.60 -3.15 -65.19
N ALA A 4 17.76 -4.11 -65.57
CA ALA A 4 16.31 -4.06 -65.35
C ALA A 4 15.99 -4.26 -63.85
N PHE A 5 16.63 -5.23 -63.22
CA PHE A 5 16.32 -5.59 -61.83
C PHE A 5 17.21 -4.91 -60.78
N ALA A 6 18.22 -4.13 -61.19
CA ALA A 6 19.13 -3.40 -60.30
C ALA A 6 18.39 -2.52 -59.26
N ARG A 7 17.21 -1.99 -59.61
CA ARG A 7 16.39 -1.17 -58.69
C ARG A 7 15.93 -1.95 -57.45
N PHE A 8 15.69 -3.26 -57.59
CA PHE A 8 15.17 -4.10 -56.51
C PHE A 8 16.26 -4.55 -55.53
N ALA A 9 17.54 -4.42 -55.89
CA ALA A 9 18.65 -4.73 -54.99
C ALA A 9 18.65 -3.84 -53.73
N LYS A 10 18.08 -2.64 -53.80
CA LYS A 10 17.98 -1.72 -52.65
C LYS A 10 16.74 -1.95 -51.79
N THR A 11 15.81 -2.79 -52.23
CA THR A 11 14.56 -3.06 -51.52
C THR A 11 14.82 -3.91 -50.27
N GLN A 12 14.07 -3.61 -49.22
CA GLN A 12 14.00 -4.40 -48.00
C GLN A 12 12.59 -4.97 -47.89
N VAL A 13 12.48 -6.25 -47.58
CA VAL A 13 11.21 -6.97 -47.50
C VAL A 13 11.08 -7.55 -46.11
N ASP A 14 9.85 -7.66 -45.61
CA ASP A 14 9.55 -8.38 -44.38
C ASP A 14 10.05 -9.84 -44.43
N ALA A 15 10.65 -10.31 -43.33
CA ALA A 15 11.16 -11.67 -43.23
C ALA A 15 10.10 -12.76 -43.46
N SER A 16 8.86 -12.53 -43.04
CA SER A 16 7.76 -13.48 -43.20
C SER A 16 7.33 -13.65 -44.67
N GLU A 17 7.67 -12.69 -45.52
CA GLU A 17 7.26 -12.62 -46.93
C GLU A 17 8.32 -13.19 -47.89
N ILE A 18 9.40 -13.78 -47.38
CA ILE A 18 10.51 -14.30 -48.20
C ILE A 18 10.07 -15.42 -49.15
N GLU A 19 9.22 -16.34 -48.71
CA GLU A 19 8.74 -17.42 -49.58
C GLU A 19 7.92 -16.84 -50.74
N LYS A 20 7.10 -15.81 -50.49
CA LYS A 20 6.39 -15.11 -51.57
C LYS A 20 7.35 -14.38 -52.50
N LEU A 21 8.43 -13.79 -51.97
CA LEU A 21 9.47 -13.17 -52.79
C LEU A 21 10.15 -14.20 -53.70
N LYS A 22 10.47 -15.39 -53.20
CA LYS A 22 11.02 -16.50 -54.00
C LYS A 22 10.04 -16.93 -55.09
N ASP A 23 8.75 -17.04 -54.76
CA ASP A 23 7.71 -17.41 -55.73
C ASP A 23 7.57 -16.39 -56.86
N ILE A 24 7.66 -15.08 -56.56
CA ILE A 24 7.60 -14.01 -57.56
C ILE A 24 8.73 -14.17 -58.59
N PHE A 25 9.96 -14.33 -58.12
CA PHE A 25 11.10 -14.52 -59.01
C PHE A 25 11.10 -15.89 -59.70
N GLY A 26 10.57 -16.94 -59.06
CA GLY A 26 10.35 -18.26 -59.68
C GLY A 26 9.37 -18.19 -60.85
N ARG A 27 8.21 -17.55 -60.65
CA ARG A 27 7.22 -17.32 -61.72
C ARG A 27 7.78 -16.47 -62.86
N MET A 28 8.60 -15.47 -62.53
CA MET A 28 9.28 -14.64 -63.52
C MET A 28 10.21 -15.48 -64.41
N ILE A 29 11.05 -16.35 -63.82
CA ILE A 29 11.94 -17.24 -64.57
C ILE A 29 11.14 -18.13 -65.51
N PHE A 30 10.09 -18.79 -65.01
CA PHE A 30 9.23 -19.64 -65.82
C PHE A 30 8.57 -18.89 -66.98
N SER A 31 8.06 -17.66 -66.74
CA SER A 31 7.46 -16.83 -67.78
C SER A 31 8.46 -16.43 -68.87
N LEU A 32 9.73 -16.17 -68.50
CA LEU A 32 10.78 -15.87 -69.47
C LEU A 32 11.13 -17.09 -70.32
N GLU A 33 11.16 -18.29 -69.74
CA GLU A 33 11.39 -19.55 -70.47
C GLU A 33 10.26 -19.83 -71.47
N GLU A 34 9.00 -19.66 -71.06
CA GLU A 34 7.83 -19.80 -71.93
C GLU A 34 7.88 -18.84 -73.13
N LYS A 35 8.18 -17.56 -72.89
CA LYS A 35 8.33 -16.55 -73.94
C LYS A 35 9.52 -16.83 -74.87
N SER A 36 10.58 -17.42 -74.34
CA SER A 36 11.72 -17.88 -75.14
C SER A 36 11.31 -19.02 -76.08
N MET A 37 10.52 -19.99 -75.61
CA MET A 37 9.97 -21.05 -76.46
C MET A 37 9.03 -20.51 -77.55
N ALA A 38 8.26 -19.47 -77.23
CA ALA A 38 7.41 -18.75 -78.18
C ALA A 38 8.19 -17.80 -79.12
N LYS A 39 9.52 -17.79 -79.08
CA LYS A 39 10.41 -16.94 -79.90
C LYS A 39 10.17 -15.43 -79.76
N VAL A 40 9.67 -14.98 -78.61
CA VAL A 40 9.51 -13.55 -78.31
C VAL A 40 10.90 -12.91 -78.16
N PRO A 41 11.15 -11.70 -78.71
CA PRO A 41 12.41 -11.00 -78.52
C PRO A 41 12.74 -10.81 -77.04
N TYR A 42 13.92 -11.28 -76.63
CA TYR A 42 14.37 -11.25 -75.23
C TYR A 42 14.26 -9.87 -74.54
N PRO A 43 14.62 -8.73 -75.17
CA PRO A 43 14.48 -7.41 -74.54
C PRO A 43 13.02 -7.02 -74.22
N LEU A 44 12.06 -7.47 -75.03
CA LEU A 44 10.64 -7.21 -74.81
C LEU A 44 10.11 -8.08 -73.66
N ALA A 45 10.45 -9.37 -73.67
CA ALA A 45 10.08 -10.30 -72.62
C ALA A 45 10.59 -9.85 -71.24
N VAL A 46 11.84 -9.36 -71.16
CA VAL A 46 12.43 -8.83 -69.92
C VAL A 46 11.71 -7.57 -69.43
N LYS A 47 11.33 -6.64 -70.32
CA LYS A 47 10.58 -5.43 -69.93
C LYS A 47 9.18 -5.76 -69.39
N GLU A 48 8.51 -6.75 -69.96
CA GLU A 48 7.21 -7.21 -69.47
C GLU A 48 7.34 -7.91 -68.12
N ALA A 49 8.35 -8.77 -67.96
CA ALA A 49 8.66 -9.43 -66.69
C ALA A 49 9.01 -8.42 -65.60
N GLU A 50 9.79 -7.40 -65.92
CA GLU A 50 10.15 -6.31 -65.00
C GLU A 50 8.91 -5.57 -64.47
N LYS A 51 7.95 -5.22 -65.34
CA LYS A 51 6.67 -4.60 -64.92
C LYS A 51 5.83 -5.51 -64.04
N GLN A 52 5.81 -6.82 -64.36
CA GLN A 52 5.05 -7.80 -63.57
C GLN A 52 5.66 -7.96 -62.16
N VAL A 53 6.98 -8.14 -62.07
CA VAL A 53 7.69 -8.22 -60.79
C VAL A 53 7.53 -6.94 -60.00
N GLU A 54 7.60 -5.77 -60.63
CA GLU A 54 7.36 -4.48 -59.97
C GLU A 54 5.97 -4.42 -59.30
N LYS A 55 4.93 -4.88 -60.01
CA LYS A 55 3.56 -4.94 -59.48
C LYS A 55 3.43 -5.93 -58.32
N GLU A 56 4.02 -7.12 -58.43
CA GLU A 56 3.94 -8.14 -57.37
C GLU A 56 4.78 -7.75 -56.14
N MET A 57 5.97 -7.18 -56.34
CA MET A 57 6.79 -6.69 -55.23
C MET A 57 6.13 -5.55 -54.46
N ALA A 58 5.36 -4.68 -55.13
CA ALA A 58 4.59 -3.62 -54.46
C ALA A 58 3.47 -4.16 -53.55
N GLN A 59 3.08 -5.42 -53.69
CA GLN A 59 2.08 -6.08 -52.83
C GLN A 59 2.71 -6.73 -51.59
N LEU A 60 4.03 -6.89 -51.55
CA LEU A 60 4.73 -7.43 -50.39
C LEU A 60 4.69 -6.42 -49.25
N LYS A 61 4.57 -6.94 -48.02
CA LYS A 61 4.59 -6.11 -46.83
C LYS A 61 6.01 -5.57 -46.61
N ALA A 62 6.10 -4.28 -46.33
CA ALA A 62 7.32 -3.70 -45.81
C ALA A 62 7.51 -4.19 -44.37
N ALA A 63 8.75 -4.53 -44.02
CA ALA A 63 9.09 -4.91 -42.66
C ALA A 63 8.78 -3.77 -41.68
N PRO A 64 8.26 -4.04 -40.47
CA PRO A 64 7.99 -3.01 -39.50
C PRO A 64 9.30 -2.34 -39.07
N ALA A 65 9.21 -1.04 -38.75
CA ALA A 65 10.35 -0.28 -38.28
C ALA A 65 10.74 -0.72 -36.86
N CYS A 66 12.05 -0.82 -36.61
CA CYS A 66 12.57 -1.12 -35.28
C CYS A 66 12.11 -0.09 -34.24
N ILE A 67 11.56 -0.54 -33.12
CA ILE A 67 11.04 0.32 -32.06
C ILE A 67 12.15 0.61 -31.03
N PRO A 68 12.66 1.86 -30.92
CA PRO A 68 13.69 2.21 -29.94
C PRO A 68 13.16 2.20 -28.49
N PRO A 69 14.02 2.12 -27.45
CA PRO A 69 15.48 2.29 -27.51
C PRO A 69 16.31 0.99 -27.54
N CYS A 70 15.69 -0.17 -27.38
CA CYS A 70 16.39 -1.43 -27.10
C CYS A 70 15.48 -2.62 -27.40
N GLY A 71 16.08 -3.81 -27.39
CA GLY A 71 15.40 -5.09 -27.48
C GLY A 71 15.52 -5.72 -28.87
N PHE A 72 15.60 -7.04 -28.87
CA PHE A 72 15.57 -7.87 -30.05
C PHE A 72 14.12 -8.06 -30.53
N GLN A 73 13.88 -7.73 -31.81
CA GLN A 73 12.54 -7.67 -32.41
C GLN A 73 12.48 -8.60 -33.60
N LYS A 74 12.03 -9.84 -33.37
CA LYS A 74 11.96 -10.90 -34.40
C LYS A 74 11.06 -10.50 -35.58
N GLU A 75 9.91 -9.89 -35.28
CA GLU A 75 8.94 -9.42 -36.28
C GLU A 75 9.44 -8.23 -37.11
N ALA A 76 10.45 -7.49 -36.64
CA ALA A 76 11.06 -6.40 -37.40
C ALA A 76 12.27 -6.84 -38.24
N ARG A 77 12.53 -8.15 -38.30
CA ARG A 77 13.59 -8.73 -39.13
C ARG A 77 13.29 -8.49 -40.61
N GLN A 78 14.32 -8.09 -41.35
CA GLN A 78 14.18 -7.69 -42.74
C GLN A 78 15.08 -8.54 -43.64
N TYR A 79 14.60 -8.89 -44.82
CA TYR A 79 15.42 -9.46 -45.87
C TYR A 79 16.01 -8.35 -46.74
N ARG A 80 17.35 -8.29 -46.81
CA ARG A 80 18.06 -7.31 -47.63
C ARG A 80 18.40 -7.93 -48.98
N CYS A 81 17.71 -7.46 -50.03
CA CYS A 81 17.89 -7.98 -51.40
C CYS A 81 19.29 -7.76 -51.98
N SER A 82 20.03 -6.73 -51.52
CA SER A 82 21.38 -6.43 -52.02
C SER A 82 22.44 -7.43 -51.56
N SER A 83 22.27 -7.98 -50.37
CA SER A 83 23.21 -8.96 -49.79
C SER A 83 22.64 -10.37 -49.73
N CYS A 84 21.36 -10.56 -50.04
CA CYS A 84 20.63 -11.82 -49.90
C CYS A 84 20.69 -12.39 -48.47
N THR A 85 20.63 -11.51 -47.46
CA THR A 85 20.75 -11.89 -46.04
C THR A 85 19.58 -11.37 -45.21
N MET A 86 19.25 -12.14 -44.17
CA MET A 86 18.41 -11.69 -43.06
C MET A 86 19.17 -10.68 -42.21
N VAL A 87 18.53 -9.55 -41.89
CA VAL A 87 19.12 -8.50 -41.05
C VAL A 87 18.16 -8.18 -39.92
N ASP A 88 18.67 -8.29 -38.70
CA ASP A 88 17.97 -7.91 -37.48
C ASP A 88 18.14 -6.42 -37.16
N CYS A 89 17.22 -5.89 -36.36
CA CYS A 89 17.34 -4.56 -35.78
C CYS A 89 18.68 -4.41 -35.03
N SER A 90 19.43 -3.35 -35.35
CA SER A 90 20.72 -3.06 -34.72
C SER A 90 20.60 -2.41 -33.33
N LEU A 91 19.49 -2.66 -32.62
CA LEU A 91 19.27 -2.14 -31.27
C LEU A 91 19.93 -3.06 -30.23
N PRO A 92 20.51 -2.51 -29.15
CA PRO A 92 21.07 -3.33 -28.09
C PRO A 92 19.96 -4.06 -27.32
N ILE A 93 20.26 -5.25 -26.82
CA ILE A 93 19.35 -6.01 -25.93
C ILE A 93 19.13 -5.25 -24.61
N ASP A 94 20.16 -4.52 -24.16
CA ASP A 94 20.15 -3.75 -22.92
C ASP A 94 19.55 -2.36 -23.12
N CYS A 95 18.49 -2.10 -22.37
CA CYS A 95 17.87 -0.78 -22.31
C CYS A 95 18.67 0.17 -21.41
N PRO A 96 18.61 1.48 -21.66
CA PRO A 96 19.19 2.46 -20.75
C PRO A 96 18.56 2.37 -19.35
N ILE A 97 19.39 2.60 -18.32
CA ILE A 97 18.97 2.57 -16.92
C ILE A 97 17.98 3.71 -16.66
N GLN A 98 16.84 3.38 -16.05
CA GLN A 98 15.80 4.33 -15.65
C GLN A 98 15.93 4.67 -14.17
N ASP A 99 16.17 5.93 -13.85
CA ASP A 99 16.29 6.39 -12.46
C ASP A 99 14.90 6.63 -11.85
N VAL A 100 14.60 5.93 -10.75
CA VAL A 100 13.32 5.96 -10.03
C VAL A 100 13.59 6.47 -8.62
N HIS A 101 12.95 7.57 -8.23
CA HIS A 101 13.13 8.18 -6.91
C HIS A 101 11.89 7.95 -6.05
N LYS A 102 12.09 7.38 -4.86
CA LYS A 102 11.00 7.01 -3.94
C LYS A 102 11.39 7.30 -2.50
N SER A 103 10.42 7.69 -1.68
CA SER A 103 10.66 7.81 -0.23
C SER A 103 10.38 6.48 0.45
N GLU A 104 11.01 6.26 1.60
CA GLU A 104 10.67 5.11 2.43
C GLU A 104 9.18 5.10 2.81
N GLY A 105 8.56 3.92 2.77
CA GLY A 105 7.12 3.71 2.95
C GLY A 105 6.28 3.81 1.66
N ASP A 106 6.81 4.40 0.58
CA ASP A 106 6.04 4.59 -0.65
C ASP A 106 5.81 3.28 -1.42
N VAL A 107 4.84 3.28 -2.33
CA VAL A 107 4.64 2.18 -3.28
C VAL A 107 5.52 2.37 -4.51
N THR A 108 6.24 1.32 -4.89
CA THR A 108 7.03 1.28 -6.14
C THR A 108 6.48 0.21 -7.07
N LEU A 109 6.19 0.59 -8.32
CA LEU A 109 5.76 -0.30 -9.38
C LEU A 109 6.74 -0.16 -10.55
N LEU A 110 7.48 -1.22 -10.85
CA LEU A 110 8.40 -1.28 -11.98
C LEU A 110 7.79 -2.15 -13.08
N SER A 111 7.64 -1.60 -14.29
CA SER A 111 7.01 -2.33 -15.40
C SER A 111 8.04 -2.78 -16.43
N CYS A 112 8.12 -4.08 -16.65
CA CYS A 112 8.98 -4.68 -17.67
C CYS A 112 8.40 -4.62 -19.09
N GLY A 113 7.16 -4.17 -19.26
CA GLY A 113 6.51 -4.09 -20.56
C GLY A 113 7.33 -3.33 -21.61
N VAL A 114 7.28 -3.81 -22.84
CA VAL A 114 7.84 -3.17 -24.04
C VAL A 114 6.73 -2.81 -25.02
N LYS A 115 7.08 -2.03 -26.06
CA LYS A 115 6.13 -1.50 -27.05
C LYS A 115 6.02 -2.36 -28.32
N PHE A 116 6.82 -3.41 -28.41
CA PHE A 116 6.81 -4.37 -29.52
C PHE A 116 6.21 -5.69 -29.03
N GLU A 117 5.79 -6.52 -29.98
CA GLU A 117 5.18 -7.82 -29.69
C GLU A 117 6.23 -8.79 -29.11
N ILE A 118 5.87 -9.44 -28.01
CA ILE A 118 6.69 -10.46 -27.34
C ILE A 118 5.99 -11.81 -27.55
N PRO A 119 6.74 -12.92 -27.80
CA PRO A 119 6.18 -14.26 -27.85
C PRO A 119 5.39 -14.64 -26.59
N GLU A 120 4.33 -15.45 -26.74
CA GLU A 120 3.46 -15.87 -25.64
C GLU A 120 4.18 -16.76 -24.60
N ASP A 121 5.22 -17.49 -25.04
CA ASP A 121 6.08 -18.35 -24.22
C ASP A 121 7.18 -17.58 -23.48
N ALA A 122 7.23 -16.26 -23.60
CA ALA A 122 8.29 -15.47 -23.01
C ALA A 122 8.28 -15.53 -21.47
N THR A 123 9.48 -15.76 -20.94
CA THR A 123 9.73 -15.81 -19.50
C THR A 123 10.26 -14.47 -18.99
N PHE A 124 9.75 -14.04 -17.83
CA PHE A 124 10.19 -12.83 -17.16
C PHE A 124 10.99 -13.21 -15.91
N ARG A 125 12.17 -12.60 -15.75
CA ARG A 125 13.01 -12.77 -14.56
C ARG A 125 13.39 -11.41 -14.00
N TRP A 126 13.11 -11.21 -12.72
CA TRP A 126 13.53 -10.02 -11.98
C TRP A 126 14.81 -10.33 -11.22
N LYS A 127 15.72 -9.36 -11.22
CA LYS A 127 17.00 -9.42 -10.51
C LYS A 127 17.27 -8.11 -9.80
N PHE A 128 18.09 -8.16 -8.76
CA PHE A 128 18.42 -6.99 -7.96
C PHE A 128 19.90 -6.97 -7.57
N VAL A 129 20.46 -5.76 -7.55
CA VAL A 129 21.76 -5.47 -6.95
C VAL A 129 21.61 -4.25 -6.04
N LYS A 130 22.00 -4.41 -4.77
CA LYS A 130 21.88 -3.38 -3.75
C LYS A 130 22.92 -2.28 -3.95
N GLU A 131 22.54 -1.02 -3.72
CA GLU A 131 23.42 0.16 -3.64
C GLU A 131 24.24 0.53 -4.88
N ILE A 132 24.16 -0.24 -5.97
CA ILE A 132 24.97 -0.04 -7.17
C ILE A 132 24.07 0.33 -8.34
N ARG A 133 24.44 1.40 -9.07
CA ARG A 133 23.88 1.77 -10.38
C ARG A 133 24.67 1.08 -11.50
N THR A 134 24.16 -0.01 -12.06
CA THR A 134 24.90 -0.81 -13.05
C THR A 134 23.97 -1.55 -14.03
N ASN A 135 24.46 -1.81 -15.24
CA ASN A 135 23.83 -2.70 -16.23
C ASN A 135 24.58 -4.04 -16.37
N LYS A 136 25.61 -4.27 -15.55
CA LYS A 136 26.43 -5.48 -15.59
C LYS A 136 25.71 -6.66 -14.95
N VAL A 137 25.12 -7.51 -15.78
CA VAL A 137 24.22 -8.61 -15.37
C VAL A 137 24.82 -9.58 -14.33
N PHE A 138 26.13 -9.78 -14.33
CA PHE A 138 26.80 -10.69 -13.39
C PHE A 138 26.78 -10.24 -11.92
N LEU A 139 26.48 -8.96 -11.66
CA LEU A 139 26.37 -8.41 -10.29
C LEU A 139 25.00 -8.63 -9.66
N PHE A 140 24.02 -9.08 -10.46
CA PHE A 140 22.63 -9.15 -10.04
C PHE A 140 22.30 -10.52 -9.45
N GLN A 141 21.48 -10.51 -8.39
CA GLN A 141 20.91 -11.70 -7.77
C GLN A 141 19.46 -11.89 -8.26
N ASP A 142 19.08 -13.13 -8.57
CA ASP A 142 17.70 -13.44 -8.98
C ASP A 142 16.71 -13.21 -7.82
N LEU A 143 15.60 -12.55 -8.12
CA LEU A 143 14.48 -12.38 -7.19
C LEU A 143 13.49 -13.53 -7.39
N ASN A 144 13.16 -14.23 -6.31
CA ASN A 144 12.17 -15.32 -6.31
C ASN A 144 10.71 -14.84 -6.40
N PHE A 145 10.49 -13.52 -6.50
CA PHE A 145 9.18 -12.90 -6.46
C PHE A 145 9.03 -11.80 -7.52
N GLY A 146 7.81 -11.64 -8.02
CA GLY A 146 7.42 -10.67 -9.04
C GLY A 146 6.12 -11.11 -9.69
N PHE A 147 5.30 -10.16 -10.13
CA PHE A 147 4.14 -10.47 -10.97
C PHE A 147 4.61 -10.30 -12.41
N ASN A 148 4.53 -11.30 -13.28
CA ASN A 148 4.87 -11.07 -14.68
C ASN A 148 3.77 -10.18 -15.30
N PRO A 149 4.06 -8.99 -15.89
CA PRO A 149 5.37 -8.37 -16.21
C PRO A 149 5.77 -7.15 -15.33
N SER A 150 5.20 -6.98 -14.13
CA SER A 150 5.50 -5.84 -13.23
C SER A 150 5.92 -6.25 -11.81
N LEU A 151 6.99 -5.63 -11.30
CA LEU A 151 7.43 -5.80 -9.91
C LEU A 151 6.76 -4.74 -9.02
N LEU A 152 6.04 -5.20 -8.00
CA LEU A 152 5.38 -4.36 -7.01
C LEU A 152 6.09 -4.46 -5.67
N ILE A 153 6.59 -3.34 -5.18
CA ILE A 153 7.26 -3.21 -3.88
C ILE A 153 6.38 -2.35 -2.98
N ARG A 154 5.91 -2.95 -1.87
CA ARG A 154 5.05 -2.31 -0.86
C ARG A 154 5.38 -2.85 0.54
N PRO A 155 5.84 -2.02 1.49
CA PRO A 155 6.37 -0.67 1.29
C PRO A 155 7.76 -0.67 0.62
N THR A 156 8.16 0.45 0.04
CA THR A 156 9.55 0.66 -0.39
C THR A 156 10.39 0.96 0.84
N LEU A 157 11.40 0.13 1.09
CA LEU A 157 12.32 0.24 2.22
C LEU A 157 13.69 0.71 1.74
N GLY A 158 14.51 1.26 2.64
CA GLY A 158 15.90 1.64 2.32
C GLY A 158 16.74 0.47 1.77
N SER A 159 16.43 -0.78 2.14
CA SER A 159 17.08 -1.99 1.62
C SER A 159 16.85 -2.23 0.12
N HIS A 160 15.82 -1.62 -0.47
CA HIS A 160 15.54 -1.70 -1.91
C HIS A 160 16.33 -0.68 -2.72
N HIS A 161 17.14 0.17 -2.08
CA HIS A 161 18.04 1.08 -2.80
C HIS A 161 19.02 0.26 -3.64
N GLY A 162 19.04 0.49 -4.96
CA GLY A 162 19.90 -0.26 -5.88
C GLY A 162 19.33 -0.37 -7.30
N THR A 163 19.90 -1.23 -8.14
CA THR A 163 19.38 -1.46 -9.49
C THR A 163 18.56 -2.74 -9.55
N PHE A 164 17.33 -2.62 -10.03
CA PHE A 164 16.49 -3.74 -10.46
C PHE A 164 16.67 -3.97 -11.95
N ALA A 165 16.83 -5.22 -12.36
CA ALA A 165 16.83 -5.61 -13.76
C ALA A 165 15.67 -6.56 -14.04
N CYS A 166 14.91 -6.31 -15.10
CA CYS A 166 14.00 -7.28 -15.66
C CYS A 166 14.57 -7.83 -16.96
N GLN A 167 14.62 -9.15 -17.06
CA GLN A 167 15.05 -9.88 -18.24
C GLN A 167 13.85 -10.62 -18.83
N ILE A 168 13.55 -10.32 -20.09
CA ILE A 168 12.57 -11.07 -20.89
C ILE A 168 13.37 -12.00 -21.81
N ALA A 169 13.09 -13.30 -21.74
CA ALA A 169 13.72 -14.31 -22.56
C ALA A 169 12.65 -15.17 -23.26
N GLY A 170 12.81 -15.37 -24.56
CA GLY A 170 12.05 -16.36 -25.33
C GLY A 170 12.87 -17.62 -25.58
N GLU A 171 12.39 -18.49 -26.46
CA GLU A 171 13.08 -19.71 -26.87
C GLU A 171 14.49 -19.45 -27.45
N ASP A 172 14.59 -18.44 -28.32
CA ASP A 172 15.83 -18.08 -29.05
C ASP A 172 16.84 -17.27 -28.19
N GLY A 173 16.55 -17.04 -26.90
CA GLY A 173 17.42 -16.34 -25.96
C GLY A 173 16.82 -15.06 -25.36
N VAL A 174 17.70 -14.12 -24.98
CA VAL A 174 17.27 -12.90 -24.27
C VAL A 174 16.77 -11.85 -25.26
N LEU A 175 15.50 -11.48 -25.12
CA LEU A 175 14.85 -10.49 -25.98
C LEU A 175 15.15 -9.07 -25.52
N VAL A 176 15.05 -8.80 -24.21
CA VAL A 176 15.30 -7.47 -23.67
C VAL A 176 15.72 -7.52 -22.21
N ARG A 177 16.59 -6.59 -21.81
CA ARG A 177 16.93 -6.35 -20.40
C ARG A 177 16.68 -4.88 -20.05
N LYS A 178 15.70 -4.64 -19.17
CA LYS A 178 15.38 -3.30 -18.65
C LYS A 178 15.99 -3.13 -17.27
N PHE A 179 16.57 -1.95 -17.02
CA PHE A 179 17.21 -1.63 -15.75
C PHE A 179 16.53 -0.42 -15.11
N PHE A 180 16.31 -0.50 -13.80
CA PHE A 180 15.68 0.54 -12.99
C PHE A 180 16.57 0.80 -11.77
N TYR A 181 17.19 1.97 -11.70
CA TYR A 181 17.93 2.37 -10.51
C TYR A 181 16.96 3.03 -9.52
N LEU A 182 16.62 2.32 -8.45
CA LEU A 182 15.74 2.80 -7.39
C LEU A 182 16.58 3.52 -6.34
N ASN A 183 16.42 4.84 -6.29
CA ASN A 183 16.98 5.69 -5.26
C ASN A 183 15.93 5.90 -4.15
N VAL A 184 16.17 5.28 -3.00
CA VAL A 184 15.28 5.40 -1.83
C VAL A 184 15.82 6.49 -0.91
N THR A 185 15.02 7.55 -0.71
CA THR A 185 15.31 8.58 0.30
C THR A 185 14.74 8.13 1.64
N GLU A 186 15.60 7.93 2.63
CA GLU A 186 15.18 7.66 4.01
C GLU A 186 14.33 8.83 4.51
N LYS A 187 13.09 8.54 4.94
CA LYS A 187 12.38 9.51 5.77
C LYS A 187 13.10 9.48 7.11
N ARG A 188 13.74 10.59 7.50
CA ARG A 188 14.28 10.77 8.85
C ARG A 188 13.15 10.79 9.87
N LEU A 189 12.61 9.62 10.19
CA LEU A 189 11.89 9.36 11.41
C LEU A 189 12.83 8.50 12.27
N HIS A 190 13.86 9.16 12.82
CA HIS A 190 14.76 8.56 13.80
C HIS A 190 13.97 7.86 14.92
N LEU A 191 12.80 8.43 15.26
CA LEU A 191 11.84 7.91 16.20
C LEU A 191 11.13 6.63 15.74
N GLU A 192 10.83 6.45 14.45
CA GLU A 192 10.22 5.22 13.92
C GLU A 192 11.23 4.08 13.83
N LYS A 193 12.50 4.39 13.50
CA LYS A 193 13.57 3.38 13.46
C LYS A 193 13.85 2.81 14.84
N GLU A 194 13.93 3.67 15.87
CA GLU A 194 14.02 3.24 17.28
C GLU A 194 12.79 2.43 17.70
N LEU A 195 11.58 2.88 17.33
CA LEU A 195 10.35 2.16 17.64
C LEU A 195 10.33 0.76 17.00
N GLN A 196 10.77 0.64 15.74
CA GLN A 196 10.85 -0.63 15.03
C GLN A 196 11.94 -1.54 15.61
N GLU A 197 13.08 -1.00 16.01
CA GLU A 197 14.15 -1.75 16.68
C GLU A 197 13.71 -2.28 18.05
N MET A 198 13.03 -1.45 18.85
CA MET A 198 12.39 -1.90 20.10
C MET A 198 11.36 -2.98 19.85
N PHE A 199 10.50 -2.82 18.83
CA PHE A 199 9.48 -3.82 18.50
C PHE A 199 10.12 -5.14 18.06
N LYS A 200 11.21 -5.09 17.29
CA LYS A 200 11.95 -6.28 16.84
C LYS A 200 12.66 -6.98 17.99
N ALA A 201 13.17 -6.24 18.98
CA ALA A 201 13.75 -6.78 20.21
C ALA A 201 12.68 -7.45 21.10
N ILE A 202 11.45 -6.94 21.12
CA ILE A 202 10.32 -7.56 21.83
C ILE A 202 9.84 -8.82 21.11
N LEU A 203 9.77 -8.80 19.77
CA LEU A 203 9.31 -9.95 18.98
C LEU A 203 10.32 -11.10 18.96
N ASN A 204 11.61 -10.78 18.95
CA ASN A 204 12.70 -11.74 18.99
C ASN A 204 13.59 -11.45 20.19
N PRO A 205 13.13 -11.75 21.42
CA PRO A 205 13.96 -11.58 22.60
C PRO A 205 15.18 -12.50 22.46
N PRO A 206 16.39 -12.02 22.80
CA PRO A 206 17.57 -12.90 22.82
C PRO A 206 17.27 -14.11 23.72
N PRO A 207 17.77 -15.31 23.38
CA PRO A 207 17.47 -16.51 24.13
C PRO A 207 17.90 -16.32 25.59
N MET A 208 16.95 -16.51 26.50
CA MET A 208 17.23 -16.51 27.93
C MET A 208 18.18 -17.67 28.22
N VAL A 209 19.41 -17.34 28.60
CA VAL A 209 20.34 -18.32 29.14
C VAL A 209 19.86 -18.62 30.56
N GLU A 210 19.26 -19.80 30.76
CA GLU A 210 19.05 -20.35 32.10
C GLU A 210 20.44 -20.65 32.70
N VAL A 211 20.92 -19.75 33.56
CA VAL A 211 21.98 -20.09 34.50
C VAL A 211 21.30 -20.55 35.77
N ALA A 212 21.41 -21.84 36.02
CA ALA A 212 20.95 -22.48 37.24
C ALA A 212 21.69 -21.89 38.45
N GLY A 213 20.91 -21.43 39.43
CA GLY A 213 21.32 -21.38 40.83
C GLY A 213 22.15 -20.16 41.25
N GLU A 214 21.61 -19.47 42.25
CA GLU A 214 22.34 -18.84 43.35
C GLU A 214 22.69 -17.34 43.25
N THR A 215 21.98 -16.60 44.10
CA THR A 215 22.40 -15.46 44.94
C THR A 215 22.71 -14.11 44.28
N TRP A 216 22.04 -13.08 44.81
CA TRP A 216 22.24 -11.67 44.51
C TRP A 216 23.59 -11.16 45.02
N GLY A 217 24.27 -10.39 44.14
CA GLY A 217 25.14 -9.25 44.44
C GLY A 217 26.50 -9.55 45.07
N GLU A 218 27.60 -9.44 44.32
CA GLU A 218 28.41 -8.20 44.23
C GLU A 218 29.56 -8.36 43.20
N GLU A 219 29.88 -7.22 42.59
CA GLU A 219 30.97 -6.79 41.69
C GLU A 219 32.07 -7.77 41.22
N VAL A 220 32.30 -7.81 39.88
CA VAL A 220 33.65 -7.79 39.29
C VAL A 220 33.67 -6.99 37.97
N GLN A 221 34.24 -5.79 38.07
CA GLN A 221 35.08 -5.05 37.13
C GLN A 221 35.19 -5.56 35.67
N THR A 222 34.71 -4.75 34.70
CA THR A 222 35.37 -4.66 33.39
C THR A 222 35.67 -3.21 33.06
N ASN A 223 36.96 -2.96 32.81
CA ASN A 223 37.56 -1.67 32.55
C ASN A 223 37.08 -1.11 31.21
N LEU A 224 36.37 0.01 31.25
CA LEU A 224 36.22 0.95 30.14
C LEU A 224 36.80 2.28 30.61
N THR A 225 37.83 2.72 29.91
CA THR A 225 38.59 3.95 30.14
C THR A 225 37.68 5.18 30.22
N GLU A 226 37.86 5.95 31.29
CA GLU A 226 37.34 7.30 31.49
C GLU A 226 37.55 8.16 30.24
N SER A 227 36.43 8.58 29.64
CA SER A 227 36.37 9.84 28.90
C SER A 227 35.61 10.80 29.79
N GLU A 228 36.33 11.72 30.42
CA GLU A 228 35.76 12.85 31.16
C GLU A 228 34.66 13.52 30.34
N MET A 229 33.48 13.65 30.93
CA MET A 229 32.40 14.47 30.41
C MET A 229 32.72 15.92 30.80
N PRO A 230 32.83 16.86 29.83
CA PRO A 230 33.23 18.22 30.13
C PRO A 230 32.18 18.91 31.00
N SER A 231 32.67 19.76 31.91
CA SER A 231 31.83 20.48 32.87
C SER A 231 30.91 21.48 32.16
N LEU A 232 29.75 21.76 32.75
CA LEU A 232 28.73 22.68 32.23
C LEU A 232 29.29 24.09 31.92
N GLU A 233 30.39 24.46 32.57
CA GLU A 233 31.08 25.74 32.40
C GLU A 233 31.90 25.81 31.09
N GLU A 234 32.41 24.67 30.59
CA GLU A 234 33.10 24.59 29.29
C GLU A 234 32.13 24.58 28.11
N ILE A 235 30.94 24.00 28.28
CA ILE A 235 29.87 23.98 27.27
C ILE A 235 29.32 25.39 27.02
N LEU A 236 29.31 26.25 28.05
CA LEU A 236 28.80 27.62 27.95
C LEU A 236 29.85 28.63 27.46
N SER A 237 31.13 28.25 27.38
CA SER A 237 32.24 29.13 27.00
C SER A 237 32.69 28.99 25.54
N GLY A 238 32.05 28.12 24.75
CA GLY A 238 32.37 27.89 23.35
C GLY A 238 32.05 29.11 22.45
N PRO A 239 32.98 29.56 21.58
CA PRO A 239 32.82 30.77 20.79
C PRO A 239 31.93 30.50 19.56
N ASP A 240 30.66 30.16 19.77
CA ASP A 240 29.61 30.12 18.72
C ASP A 240 28.17 30.00 19.28
N PHE A 241 27.95 30.31 20.57
CA PHE A 241 26.66 30.09 21.26
C PHE A 241 25.60 31.21 21.09
N LEU A 242 25.73 32.06 20.07
CA LEU A 242 24.76 33.12 19.78
C LEU A 242 24.11 32.92 18.41
N HIS A 243 23.67 31.69 18.14
CA HIS A 243 22.80 31.44 17.00
C HIS A 243 21.46 32.14 17.24
N LYS A 244 21.05 33.05 16.34
CA LYS A 244 19.81 33.85 16.39
C LYS A 244 18.55 33.06 16.80
N LYS A 245 18.54 31.75 16.56
CA LYS A 245 17.46 30.84 16.93
C LYS A 245 17.34 30.62 18.45
N VAL A 246 18.44 30.48 19.18
CA VAL A 246 18.42 30.26 20.65
C VAL A 246 17.93 31.51 21.37
N VAL A 247 18.35 32.68 20.91
CA VAL A 247 17.85 33.98 21.41
C VAL A 247 16.35 34.14 21.13
N VAL A 248 15.88 33.75 19.95
CA VAL A 248 14.45 33.76 19.63
C VAL A 248 13.66 32.81 20.54
N PHE A 249 14.17 31.60 20.81
CA PHE A 249 13.51 30.68 21.74
C PHE A 249 13.46 31.20 23.18
N LEU A 250 14.52 31.87 23.65
CA LEU A 250 14.53 32.52 24.97
C LEU A 250 13.52 33.67 25.05
N ILE A 251 13.44 34.51 24.01
CA ILE A 251 12.47 35.62 23.95
C ILE A 251 11.03 35.08 23.92
N VAL A 252 10.76 34.03 23.13
CA VAL A 252 9.43 33.40 23.08
C VAL A 252 9.08 32.74 24.42
N GLY A 253 10.05 32.09 25.08
CA GLY A 253 9.87 31.51 26.41
C GLY A 253 9.51 32.56 27.47
N ILE A 254 10.23 33.68 27.49
CA ILE A 254 9.95 34.79 28.42
C ILE A 254 8.58 35.42 28.13
N ALA A 255 8.22 35.59 26.86
CA ALA A 255 6.90 36.11 26.49
C ALA A 255 5.77 35.18 26.97
N MET A 256 5.92 33.86 26.77
CA MET A 256 4.96 32.84 27.21
C MET A 256 4.83 32.77 28.75
N LEU A 257 5.94 32.92 29.47
CA LEU A 257 5.90 32.99 30.94
C LEU A 257 5.22 34.28 31.42
N SER A 258 5.42 35.40 30.73
CA SER A 258 4.74 36.66 31.07
C SER A 258 3.22 36.59 30.80
N THR A 259 2.79 35.90 29.73
CA THR A 259 1.36 35.73 29.44
C THR A 259 0.71 34.77 30.42
N LEU A 260 1.41 33.72 30.85
CA LEU A 260 0.91 32.82 31.88
C LEU A 260 0.79 33.53 33.24
N ALA A 261 1.78 34.33 33.62
CA ALA A 261 1.74 35.11 34.85
C ALA A 261 0.61 36.16 34.84
N THR A 262 0.36 36.83 33.72
CA THR A 262 -0.75 37.79 33.60
C THR A 262 -2.11 37.09 33.63
N MET A 263 -2.25 35.91 33.04
CA MET A 263 -3.47 35.11 33.15
C MET A 263 -3.75 34.66 34.59
N ILE A 264 -2.72 34.24 35.33
CA ILE A 264 -2.83 33.88 36.76
C ILE A 264 -3.18 35.11 37.62
N ALA A 265 -2.58 36.26 37.35
CA ALA A 265 -2.93 37.49 38.06
C ALA A 265 -4.39 37.92 37.78
N MET A 266 -4.87 37.75 36.55
CA MET A 266 -6.26 38.05 36.16
C MET A 266 -7.27 37.10 36.82
N THR A 267 -6.95 35.82 36.96
CA THR A 267 -7.83 34.86 37.66
C THR A 267 -7.88 35.15 39.16
N ILE A 268 -6.76 35.50 39.79
CA ILE A 268 -6.71 35.93 41.19
C ILE A 268 -7.50 37.24 41.37
N TYR A 269 -7.35 38.20 40.46
CA TYR A 269 -8.10 39.46 40.50
C TYR A 269 -9.62 39.22 40.37
N ARG A 270 -10.05 38.39 39.40
CA ARG A 270 -11.47 38.02 39.24
C ARG A 270 -12.02 37.32 40.47
N TRP A 271 -11.26 36.39 41.05
CA TRP A 271 -11.66 35.71 42.29
C TRP A 271 -11.79 36.67 43.47
N ALA A 272 -10.86 37.62 43.63
CA ALA A 272 -10.94 38.65 44.66
C ALA A 272 -12.13 39.59 44.46
N THR A 273 -12.48 39.92 43.21
CA THR A 273 -13.69 40.71 42.91
C THR A 273 -14.98 39.94 43.16
N ASP A 274 -15.03 38.64 42.88
CA ASP A 274 -16.19 37.79 43.19
C ASP A 274 -16.41 37.66 44.70
N ILE A 275 -15.35 37.58 45.50
CA ILE A 275 -15.46 37.59 46.96
C ILE A 275 -16.01 38.92 47.48
N LYS A 276 -15.59 40.05 46.89
CA LYS A 276 -16.19 41.36 47.22
C LYS A 276 -17.67 41.43 46.82
N LEU A 277 -18.06 40.82 45.70
CA LEU A 277 -19.45 40.78 45.24
C LEU A 277 -20.33 39.88 46.13
N GLN A 278 -19.78 38.76 46.62
CA GLN A 278 -20.46 37.87 47.58
C GLN A 278 -20.68 38.56 48.93
N ARG A 279 -19.70 39.34 49.43
CA ARG A 279 -19.84 40.10 50.68
C ARG A 279 -20.91 41.20 50.58
N ILE A 280 -21.03 41.87 49.42
CA ILE A 280 -22.10 42.85 49.14
C ILE A 280 -23.48 42.16 49.02
N GLN A 281 -23.54 40.94 48.47
CA GLN A 281 -24.78 40.15 48.41
C GLN A 281 -25.24 39.63 49.78
N GLU A 282 -24.32 39.33 50.70
CA GLU A 282 -24.65 38.93 52.07
C GLU A 282 -25.18 40.10 52.90
N GLU A 283 -24.61 41.30 52.76
CA GLU A 283 -25.14 42.53 53.39
C GLU A 283 -26.53 42.92 52.83
N ALA A 284 -26.81 42.64 51.56
CA ALA A 284 -28.15 42.83 50.98
C ALA A 284 -29.19 41.78 51.44
N ARG A 285 -28.75 40.64 51.99
CA ARG A 285 -29.61 39.52 52.40
C ARG A 285 -30.18 39.66 53.81
N THR A 286 -29.70 40.63 54.60
CA THR A 286 -30.16 40.92 55.97
C THR A 286 -31.23 42.03 56.09
N SER A 287 -31.87 42.44 54.97
CA SER A 287 -33.01 43.38 55.01
C SER A 287 -34.37 42.63 55.01
N PRO A 288 -35.25 42.79 56.03
CA PRO A 288 -36.44 41.94 56.24
C PRO A 288 -37.64 42.16 55.30
N ARG A 289 -37.48 42.66 54.07
CA ARG A 289 -38.64 43.16 53.31
C ARG A 289 -38.54 42.97 51.80
N GLU A 290 -38.61 41.72 51.31
CA GLU A 290 -39.18 41.35 49.99
C GLU A 290 -39.27 39.82 49.85
N ARG A 291 -40.07 39.15 50.71
CA ARG A 291 -40.28 37.69 50.63
C ARG A 291 -41.48 37.27 49.76
N ASN A 292 -42.23 38.20 49.15
CA ASN A 292 -43.55 37.89 48.55
C ASN A 292 -43.76 38.25 47.06
N LYS A 293 -42.71 38.43 46.24
CA LYS A 293 -42.91 38.74 44.80
C LYS A 293 -42.32 37.73 43.79
N GLY A 294 -41.53 36.74 44.22
CA GLY A 294 -40.93 35.74 43.32
C GLY A 294 -41.77 34.50 43.04
N ALA A 295 -42.65 34.09 43.96
CA ALA A 295 -43.38 32.83 43.86
C ALA A 295 -44.51 32.83 42.81
N ALA A 296 -44.99 34.01 42.39
CA ALA A 296 -46.08 34.13 41.42
C ALA A 296 -45.62 34.11 39.94
N TRP A 297 -44.34 34.39 39.66
CA TRP A 297 -43.81 34.38 38.29
C TRP A 297 -43.44 32.98 37.80
N LEU A 298 -42.93 32.12 38.69
CA LEU A 298 -42.54 30.74 38.33
C LEU A 298 -43.76 29.85 38.03
N ALA A 299 -44.86 30.02 38.76
CA ALA A 299 -46.10 29.25 38.55
C ALA A 299 -46.91 29.61 37.28
N ARG A 300 -46.49 30.63 36.52
CA ARG A 300 -47.11 31.04 35.25
C ARG A 300 -46.32 30.58 34.01
N ALA A 301 -45.02 30.31 34.15
CA ALA A 301 -44.15 29.88 33.05
C ALA A 301 -44.21 28.35 32.76
N GLU A 302 -44.71 27.55 33.69
CA GLU A 302 -44.88 26.09 33.51
C GLU A 302 -46.22 25.73 32.85
N ARG A 303 -47.26 26.54 32.97
CA ARG A 303 -48.60 26.26 32.39
C ARG A 303 -48.71 26.47 30.88
N THR A 304 -47.76 27.14 30.24
CA THR A 304 -47.74 27.35 28.77
C THR A 304 -46.87 26.35 28.02
N ARG A 305 -46.14 25.47 28.72
CA ARG A 305 -45.30 24.43 28.09
C ARG A 305 -46.04 23.09 27.88
N ASP A 306 -47.08 22.84 28.67
CA ASP A 306 -47.84 21.58 28.65
C ASP A 306 -48.96 21.49 27.60
N ARG A 307 -49.28 22.57 26.85
CA ARG A 307 -50.29 22.54 25.77
C ARG A 307 -49.74 22.29 24.37
N ALA A 308 -48.42 22.21 24.20
CA ALA A 308 -47.78 21.95 22.91
C ALA A 308 -47.30 20.50 22.74
N ARG A 309 -47.60 19.61 23.70
CA ARG A 309 -47.14 18.21 23.73
C ARG A 309 -48.28 17.20 23.62
N GLU A 310 -49.29 17.50 22.81
CA GLU A 310 -50.43 16.61 22.61
C GLU A 310 -50.94 16.69 21.17
N ARG A 311 -50.09 16.25 20.23
CA ARG A 311 -50.47 15.71 18.90
C ARG A 311 -49.22 15.33 18.10
N THR A 312 -48.69 14.13 18.39
CA THR A 312 -48.11 13.16 17.43
C THR A 312 -47.43 12.05 18.24
N LEU A 313 -48.09 10.90 18.33
CA LEU A 313 -47.43 9.61 18.48
C LEU A 313 -47.12 9.12 17.06
N PRO A 314 -45.96 8.50 16.83
CA PRO A 314 -45.93 7.05 16.99
C PRO A 314 -44.71 6.53 17.77
N CYS A 315 -44.94 5.37 18.38
CA CYS A 315 -44.00 4.38 18.87
C CYS A 315 -42.74 4.91 19.57
N ARG A 316 -42.86 4.90 20.90
CA ARG A 316 -41.78 5.03 21.86
C ARG A 316 -40.85 3.81 21.70
N ASP A 317 -39.84 3.92 20.85
CA ASP A 317 -38.66 3.06 20.95
C ASP A 317 -37.94 3.45 22.25
N VAL A 318 -38.27 2.73 23.31
CA VAL A 318 -37.42 2.62 24.48
C VAL A 318 -36.25 1.74 24.06
N HIS A 319 -35.29 2.33 23.36
CA HIS A 319 -33.92 1.83 23.38
C HIS A 319 -33.16 2.66 24.38
N SER A 320 -33.10 2.10 25.58
CA SER A 320 -32.04 2.34 26.55
C SER A 320 -30.69 2.47 25.83
N GLU A 321 -29.92 3.51 26.15
CA GLU A 321 -28.50 3.57 25.80
C GLU A 321 -27.76 2.44 26.53
N GLY A 322 -27.80 1.25 25.95
CA GLY A 322 -26.92 0.17 26.32
C GLY A 322 -25.46 0.53 25.99
N PRO A 323 -24.47 -0.13 26.61
CA PRO A 323 -23.07 0.09 26.28
C PRO A 323 -22.84 -0.22 24.80
N LYS A 324 -22.57 0.82 23.98
CA LYS A 324 -22.48 0.75 22.51
C LYS A 324 -21.71 -0.49 22.05
N MET A 325 -20.53 -0.73 22.63
CA MET A 325 -19.64 -1.87 22.38
C MET A 325 -20.32 -3.23 22.19
N LYS A 326 -21.31 -3.56 23.02
CA LYS A 326 -21.96 -4.88 22.96
C LYS A 326 -22.63 -5.07 21.59
N GLU A 327 -23.22 -4.02 21.04
CA GLU A 327 -23.88 -4.09 19.75
C GLU A 327 -22.89 -4.34 18.60
N GLU A 328 -21.74 -3.68 18.59
CA GLU A 328 -20.72 -3.91 17.57
C GLU A 328 -20.06 -5.29 17.71
N VAL A 329 -19.80 -5.74 18.94
CA VAL A 329 -19.27 -7.08 19.21
C VAL A 329 -20.26 -8.15 18.73
N GLU A 330 -21.56 -8.02 19.06
CA GLU A 330 -22.59 -8.97 18.61
C GLU A 330 -22.69 -9.03 17.07
N LYS A 331 -22.60 -7.89 16.38
CA LYS A 331 -22.57 -7.86 14.91
C LYS A 331 -21.38 -8.63 14.34
N ALA A 332 -20.20 -8.45 14.93
CA ALA A 332 -18.99 -9.15 14.49
C ALA A 332 -19.09 -10.66 14.76
N VAL A 333 -19.54 -11.05 15.95
CA VAL A 333 -19.74 -12.44 16.37
C VAL A 333 -20.77 -13.15 15.48
N TRP A 334 -21.89 -12.48 15.19
CA TRP A 334 -22.89 -12.99 14.27
C TRP A 334 -22.29 -13.26 12.88
N PHE A 335 -21.52 -12.31 12.34
CA PHE A 335 -20.85 -12.50 11.05
C PHE A 335 -19.86 -13.68 11.09
N ILE A 336 -19.03 -13.75 12.12
CA ILE A 336 -18.04 -14.84 12.30
C ILE A 336 -18.73 -16.21 12.34
N SER A 337 -19.80 -16.33 13.14
CA SER A 337 -20.59 -17.58 13.23
C SER A 337 -21.19 -17.99 11.88
N ARG A 338 -21.61 -17.01 11.06
CA ARG A 338 -22.17 -17.25 9.74
C ARG A 338 -21.13 -17.75 8.75
N VAL A 339 -19.89 -17.28 8.86
CA VAL A 339 -18.79 -17.70 7.99
C VAL A 339 -18.25 -19.08 8.39
N MET A 340 -18.15 -19.38 9.69
CA MET A 340 -17.60 -20.68 10.14
C MET A 340 -18.54 -21.86 9.94
N ASP A 341 -19.85 -21.63 9.98
CA ASP A 341 -20.88 -22.65 9.72
C ASP A 341 -21.57 -22.43 8.37
N ARG A 342 -20.81 -22.01 7.36
CA ARG A 342 -21.35 -21.75 6.02
C ARG A 342 -22.06 -22.96 5.44
N ASP A 343 -21.47 -24.14 5.63
CA ASP A 343 -21.96 -25.41 5.10
C ASP A 343 -23.03 -26.05 6.01
N ARG A 344 -23.42 -25.40 7.13
CA ARG A 344 -24.40 -25.89 8.13
C ARG A 344 -24.10 -27.29 8.65
N LYS A 345 -22.82 -27.54 8.95
CA LYS A 345 -22.32 -28.83 9.44
C LYS A 345 -22.16 -28.86 10.95
N LEU A 346 -22.11 -27.70 11.60
CA LEU A 346 -21.92 -27.58 13.03
C LEU A 346 -23.26 -27.70 13.77
N GLU A 347 -23.21 -28.25 14.97
CA GLU A 347 -24.37 -28.37 15.85
C GLU A 347 -24.83 -26.98 16.33
N LYS A 348 -26.10 -26.64 16.12
CA LYS A 348 -26.64 -25.30 16.42
C LYS A 348 -26.40 -24.87 17.87
N GLU A 349 -26.55 -25.78 18.82
CA GLU A 349 -26.33 -25.51 20.24
C GLU A 349 -24.87 -25.16 20.55
N LYS A 350 -23.91 -25.79 19.85
CA LYS A 350 -22.49 -25.44 19.96
C LYS A 350 -22.16 -24.11 19.29
N VAL A 351 -22.84 -23.78 18.18
CA VAL A 351 -22.68 -22.49 17.49
C VAL A 351 -23.21 -21.33 18.34
N GLU A 352 -24.34 -21.49 19.03
CA GLU A 352 -24.85 -20.43 19.93
C GLU A 352 -23.95 -20.28 21.16
N ARG A 353 -23.49 -21.37 21.79
CA ARG A 353 -22.48 -21.29 22.87
C ARG A 353 -21.20 -20.59 22.42
N PHE A 354 -20.77 -20.86 21.18
CA PHE A 354 -19.63 -20.17 20.57
C PHE A 354 -19.85 -18.68 20.44
N ARG A 355 -21.04 -18.24 20.04
CA ARG A 355 -21.35 -16.81 19.94
C ARG A 355 -21.28 -16.13 21.31
N GLU A 356 -21.91 -16.71 22.32
CA GLU A 356 -21.95 -16.17 23.67
C GLU A 356 -20.54 -16.07 24.28
N SER A 357 -19.74 -17.14 24.14
CA SER A 357 -18.35 -17.18 24.59
C SER A 357 -17.50 -16.14 23.86
N LEU A 358 -17.57 -16.08 22.53
CA LEU A 358 -16.79 -15.11 21.75
C LEU A 358 -17.18 -13.67 22.08
N ALA A 359 -18.47 -13.35 22.21
CA ALA A 359 -18.93 -12.02 22.58
C ALA A 359 -18.38 -11.58 23.94
N THR A 360 -18.38 -12.51 24.92
CA THR A 360 -17.83 -12.26 26.26
C THR A 360 -16.33 -12.00 26.20
N ILE A 361 -15.59 -12.84 25.49
CA ILE A 361 -14.13 -12.71 25.32
C ILE A 361 -13.77 -11.38 24.65
N LEU A 362 -14.48 -10.99 23.60
CA LEU A 362 -14.22 -9.75 22.87
C LEU A 362 -14.59 -8.50 23.68
N CYS A 363 -15.72 -8.52 24.40
CA CYS A 363 -16.08 -7.42 25.30
C CYS A 363 -15.03 -7.22 26.39
N GLU A 364 -14.56 -8.30 27.01
CA GLU A 364 -13.54 -8.24 28.05
C GLU A 364 -12.19 -7.78 27.50
N ARG A 365 -11.82 -8.27 26.31
CA ARG A 365 -10.58 -7.85 25.61
C ARG A 365 -10.61 -6.36 25.29
N TYR A 366 -11.74 -5.83 24.82
CA TYR A 366 -11.80 -4.48 24.24
C TYR A 366 -12.11 -3.38 25.26
N LYS A 367 -12.52 -3.70 26.49
CA LYS A 367 -12.98 -2.72 27.50
C LYS A 367 -12.02 -1.55 27.72
N ASP A 368 -10.72 -1.80 27.86
CA ASP A 368 -9.70 -0.78 28.12
C ASP A 368 -9.15 -0.12 26.85
N HIS A 369 -9.62 -0.59 25.69
CA HIS A 369 -9.25 -0.11 24.38
C HIS A 369 -10.46 0.34 23.59
N TRP A 370 -11.56 0.75 24.21
CA TRP A 370 -12.77 1.24 23.52
C TRP A 370 -12.89 2.76 23.63
N TYR A 371 -12.79 3.46 22.49
CA TYR A 371 -12.74 4.92 22.44
C TYR A 371 -13.84 5.49 21.53
N PRO A 372 -15.09 5.64 22.01
CA PRO A 372 -16.22 6.12 21.21
C PRO A 372 -15.97 7.46 20.50
N GLU A 373 -15.25 8.36 21.12
CA GLU A 373 -14.94 9.70 20.61
C GLU A 373 -13.80 9.69 19.58
N LYS A 374 -12.96 8.64 19.60
CA LYS A 374 -11.84 8.45 18.67
C LYS A 374 -11.76 6.98 18.23
N PRO A 375 -12.70 6.52 17.38
CA PRO A 375 -12.83 5.09 17.03
C PRO A 375 -11.53 4.46 16.53
N CYS A 376 -10.71 5.20 15.77
CA CYS A 376 -9.49 4.66 15.17
C CYS A 376 -8.36 4.42 16.19
N LYS A 377 -8.45 5.02 17.40
CA LYS A 377 -7.51 4.73 18.48
C LYS A 377 -7.72 3.29 18.93
N GLY A 378 -6.68 2.46 18.88
CA GLY A 378 -6.78 1.04 19.26
C GLY A 378 -7.42 0.12 18.21
N GLN A 379 -7.69 0.58 16.99
CA GLN A 379 -8.35 -0.23 15.94
C GLN A 379 -7.61 -1.54 15.62
N ALA A 380 -6.26 -1.50 15.62
CA ALA A 380 -5.44 -2.67 15.35
C ALA A 380 -5.56 -3.73 16.45
N TYR A 381 -5.76 -3.30 17.70
CA TYR A 381 -5.97 -4.18 18.84
C TYR A 381 -7.34 -4.87 18.81
N ARG A 382 -8.36 -4.18 18.26
CA ARG A 382 -9.74 -4.69 18.11
C ARG A 382 -10.00 -5.36 16.75
N CYS A 383 -8.94 -5.61 16.00
CA CYS A 383 -9.00 -6.28 14.71
C CYS A 383 -8.83 -7.79 14.89
N ILE A 384 -9.74 -8.58 14.34
CA ILE A 384 -9.60 -10.03 14.20
C ILE A 384 -9.04 -10.31 12.80
N ARG A 385 -7.89 -10.97 12.71
CA ARG A 385 -7.22 -11.25 11.44
C ARG A 385 -6.81 -12.71 11.32
N ILE A 386 -7.33 -13.37 10.29
CA ILE A 386 -6.98 -14.74 9.89
C ILE A 386 -6.39 -14.67 8.48
N ASN A 387 -5.15 -15.12 8.28
CA ASN A 387 -4.50 -15.20 6.97
C ASN A 387 -3.49 -16.37 6.89
N ARG A 388 -2.68 -16.44 5.83
CA ARG A 388 -1.69 -17.52 5.67
C ARG A 388 -0.62 -17.57 6.76
N GLN A 389 -0.29 -16.42 7.36
CA GLN A 389 0.74 -16.30 8.39
C GLN A 389 0.16 -16.45 9.81
N TYR A 390 -1.05 -15.97 10.02
CA TYR A 390 -1.82 -16.03 11.26
C TYR A 390 -3.10 -16.83 10.98
N THR A 391 -2.99 -18.15 11.02
CA THR A 391 -4.07 -19.07 10.60
C THR A 391 -5.17 -19.23 11.66
N LYS A 392 -4.92 -18.77 12.90
CA LYS A 392 -5.84 -18.82 14.04
C LYS A 392 -5.82 -17.49 14.80
N ASP A 393 -6.98 -17.08 15.30
CA ASP A 393 -7.11 -15.97 16.24
C ASP A 393 -7.36 -16.54 17.65
N ASP A 394 -6.65 -16.02 18.65
CA ASP A 394 -6.71 -16.54 20.02
C ASP A 394 -8.09 -16.41 20.66
N ALA A 395 -8.85 -15.35 20.35
CA ALA A 395 -10.21 -15.18 20.88
C ALA A 395 -11.17 -16.20 20.27
N ILE A 396 -11.04 -16.47 18.97
CA ILE A 396 -11.82 -17.52 18.29
C ILE A 396 -11.43 -18.90 18.80
N LEU A 397 -10.13 -19.18 18.95
CA LEU A 397 -9.64 -20.45 19.46
C LEU A 397 -10.17 -20.72 20.88
N LYS A 398 -10.12 -19.71 21.76
CA LYS A 398 -10.66 -19.80 23.12
C LYS A 398 -12.18 -20.05 23.11
N ALA A 399 -12.92 -19.33 22.27
CA ALA A 399 -14.37 -19.54 22.13
C ALA A 399 -14.73 -20.94 21.59
N CYS A 400 -13.92 -21.49 20.67
CA CYS A 400 -14.07 -22.87 20.20
C CYS A 400 -13.92 -23.89 21.33
N MET A 401 -12.85 -23.75 22.13
CA MET A 401 -12.57 -24.64 23.26
C MET A 401 -13.70 -24.59 24.30
N GLU A 402 -14.17 -23.39 24.68
CA GLU A 402 -15.26 -23.22 25.64
C GLU A 402 -16.60 -23.78 25.15
N SER A 403 -16.77 -23.89 23.82
CA SER A 403 -18.03 -24.34 23.18
C SER A 403 -18.01 -25.79 22.72
N GLY A 404 -16.88 -26.49 22.90
CA GLY A 404 -16.71 -27.87 22.44
C GLY A 404 -16.73 -28.03 20.91
N LEU A 405 -16.27 -27.01 20.19
CA LEU A 405 -16.01 -27.02 18.76
C LEU A 405 -14.50 -27.18 18.52
N ASP A 406 -14.11 -28.03 17.56
CA ASP A 406 -12.73 -28.02 17.09
C ASP A 406 -12.55 -26.92 16.03
N TYR A 407 -11.47 -26.14 16.17
CA TYR A 407 -11.13 -25.09 15.21
C TYR A 407 -10.97 -25.66 13.79
N SER A 408 -10.49 -26.91 13.66
CA SER A 408 -10.29 -27.56 12.35
C SER A 408 -11.60 -27.82 11.59
N GLU A 409 -12.73 -27.93 12.30
CA GLU A 409 -14.06 -28.15 11.74
C GLU A 409 -14.68 -26.86 11.18
N LEU A 410 -14.13 -25.69 11.54
CA LEU A 410 -14.63 -24.41 11.08
C LEU A 410 -14.33 -24.20 9.60
N THR A 411 -15.32 -23.70 8.85
CA THR A 411 -15.14 -23.33 7.43
C THR A 411 -14.48 -21.95 7.25
N LEU A 412 -13.61 -21.54 8.18
CA LEU A 412 -12.81 -20.31 8.14
C LEU A 412 -11.58 -20.46 7.21
N LYS A 413 -11.79 -20.91 5.97
CA LYS A 413 -10.73 -21.08 4.97
C LYS A 413 -10.64 -19.81 4.10
N GLY A 414 -9.58 -19.01 4.29
CA GLY A 414 -9.32 -17.80 3.49
C GLY A 414 -8.78 -16.65 4.33
N GLU A 415 -8.41 -15.54 3.68
CA GLU A 415 -7.97 -14.33 4.37
C GLU A 415 -9.18 -13.53 4.88
N ILE A 416 -9.36 -13.43 6.19
CA ILE A 416 -10.45 -12.68 6.81
C ILE A 416 -9.84 -11.61 7.71
N THR A 417 -10.34 -10.38 7.59
CA THR A 417 -9.99 -9.30 8.51
C THR A 417 -11.27 -8.57 8.92
N ILE A 418 -11.50 -8.43 10.22
CA ILE A 418 -12.70 -7.80 10.79
C ILE A 418 -12.23 -6.73 11.77
N TRP A 419 -12.66 -5.49 11.55
CA TRP A 419 -12.45 -4.38 12.47
C TRP A 419 -13.73 -4.13 13.27
N ILE A 420 -13.60 -4.10 14.59
CA ILE A 420 -14.70 -3.92 15.54
C ILE A 420 -14.46 -2.58 16.25
N ASP A 421 -14.99 -1.51 15.67
CA ASP A 421 -14.75 -0.14 16.12
C ASP A 421 -16.05 0.49 16.66
N PRO A 422 -15.96 1.46 17.58
CA PRO A 422 -17.14 2.19 18.03
C PRO A 422 -17.91 2.81 16.87
N GLY A 423 -19.17 2.43 16.71
CA GLY A 423 -20.04 2.90 15.63
C GLY A 423 -19.82 2.26 14.25
N GLU A 424 -18.81 1.39 14.06
CA GLU A 424 -18.57 0.73 12.77
C GLU A 424 -17.94 -0.66 12.95
N VAL A 425 -18.57 -1.68 12.34
CA VAL A 425 -17.95 -3.00 12.15
C VAL A 425 -17.75 -3.22 10.66
N SER A 426 -16.50 -3.45 10.25
CA SER A 426 -16.13 -3.65 8.85
C SER A 426 -15.40 -4.97 8.66
N CYS A 427 -15.53 -5.57 7.48
CA CYS A 427 -14.87 -6.83 7.17
C CYS A 427 -14.31 -6.86 5.75
N ARG A 428 -13.21 -7.59 5.58
CA ARG A 428 -12.61 -7.95 4.30
C ARG A 428 -12.49 -9.46 4.23
N SER A 429 -13.13 -10.09 3.24
CA SER A 429 -13.08 -11.53 3.01
C SER A 429 -13.22 -11.85 1.51
N PRO A 430 -12.52 -12.86 0.96
CA PRO A 430 -12.72 -13.35 -0.41
C PRO A 430 -14.17 -13.74 -0.72
N ILE A 431 -14.95 -14.10 0.30
CA ILE A 431 -16.35 -14.55 0.18
C ILE A 431 -17.31 -13.35 0.20
N ALA A 432 -16.87 -12.20 0.69
CA ALA A 432 -17.64 -10.96 0.73
C ALA A 432 -16.86 -9.87 0.01
N THR A 433 -17.19 -9.62 -1.28
CA THR A 433 -16.87 -8.34 -1.92
C THR A 433 -17.23 -7.22 -0.94
N GLU A 434 -16.27 -6.32 -0.65
CA GLU A 434 -16.29 -5.30 0.40
C GLU A 434 -17.71 -4.80 0.75
N ARG A 435 -18.35 -5.41 1.75
CA ARG A 435 -19.68 -5.01 2.24
C ARG A 435 -19.52 -4.37 3.61
N ARG A 436 -19.87 -3.08 3.69
CA ARG A 436 -20.30 -2.46 4.96
C ARG A 436 -21.62 -3.12 5.37
N LEU A 437 -21.69 -3.67 6.59
CA LEU A 437 -22.93 -4.18 7.15
C LEU A 437 -23.90 -2.99 7.36
N PRO A 438 -25.12 -2.95 6.79
CA PRO A 438 -25.94 -1.73 6.77
C PRO A 438 -26.84 -1.53 8.01
N PHE A 439 -27.13 -0.24 8.29
CA PHE A 439 -28.10 0.43 9.20
C PHE A 439 -27.70 0.65 10.67
N GLY A 440 -27.93 1.81 11.32
CA GLY A 440 -28.35 3.16 10.93
C GLY A 440 -28.14 4.08 12.15
N SER A 441 -27.44 5.20 12.06
CA SER A 441 -28.01 6.54 11.91
C SER A 441 -26.85 7.48 11.55
N ARG A 442 -27.09 8.39 10.61
CA ARG A 442 -26.12 9.37 10.17
C ARG A 442 -25.83 10.34 11.31
N THR A 443 -24.70 10.18 12.00
CA THR A 443 -24.05 11.31 12.70
C THR A 443 -22.53 11.22 12.51
N HIS A 444 -21.98 12.31 11.97
CA HIS A 444 -20.58 12.70 11.79
C HIS A 444 -19.52 11.62 11.46
N LYS A 445 -19.11 11.65 10.18
CA LYS A 445 -17.91 11.02 9.62
C LYS A 445 -16.64 11.39 10.41
N ALA A 446 -15.96 10.38 10.96
CA ALA A 446 -14.50 10.33 11.03
C ALA A 446 -14.05 9.18 10.11
N GLN A 447 -13.53 9.54 8.95
CA GLN A 447 -13.18 8.60 7.89
C GLN A 447 -11.78 8.06 8.19
N CYS A 448 -11.68 6.89 8.82
CA CYS A 448 -10.43 6.14 8.86
C CYS A 448 -10.31 5.34 7.57
N SER A 449 -9.71 5.99 6.57
CA SER A 449 -9.16 5.30 5.42
C SER A 449 -8.21 4.23 5.93
N ALA A 450 -8.43 2.99 5.50
CA ALA A 450 -7.48 1.89 5.67
C ALA A 450 -6.19 2.25 4.90
N THR A 451 -5.31 2.99 5.57
CA THR A 451 -3.94 3.22 5.15
C THR A 451 -3.08 2.23 5.93
N SER A 452 -2.45 1.33 5.17
CA SER A 452 -1.19 0.64 5.48
C SER A 452 -1.04 -0.07 6.83
N LEU A 453 -1.11 -1.41 6.79
CA LEU A 453 -0.09 -2.28 7.38
C LEU A 453 0.50 -3.14 6.26
#